data_AF-A0A7J8XC23-F1
#
_entry.id   AF-A0A7J8XC23-F1
#
_cell.length_a   1.000
_cell.length_b   1.000
_cell.length_c   1.000
_cell.angle_alpha   90.00
_cell.angle_beta   90.00
_cell.angle_gamma   90.00
#
_symmetry.space_group_name_H-M   'P 1'
#
loop_
_entity.id
_entity.type
_entity.pdbx_description
1 polymer ?
#
loop_
_entity_poly.entity_id
_entity_poly.type
_entity_poly.pdbx_seq_one_letter_code
_entity_poly.pdbx_strand_id
1 'polypeptide(L)'
;GTLEINCSKDIKIQGVIGPCTSLEKKGPNVADTVIGEGNTTAWKMCGLDKSTCFTVLFDVSSTDKSNAPGVANPQLYLQFLTSYQDPEGKTMLRVTTVTRQWVDSAVSSEELIQGFDQETAAVVMARITSLKMEMEEGFDATRWLDRNLIRLCSKFGNYRKDDPSSFTLNPCFSLFPQFMFNLRRSQFVQVFNNSPDETAYFRMLLNRENITNAAVMIQPSLISYSFNSLPQPALLDVASISADRILLLDSYFSIVIFHGMTIAQWRNMGYQNQPEHQV
;
A
#
# COMPACT_ATOMS: atom_id res chain seq x y z
N GLY A 1 -1.05 23.06 -8.64
CA GLY A 1 -2.05 22.18 -9.27
C GLY A 1 -3.28 22.04 -8.40
N THR A 2 -4.39 21.64 -9.01
CA THR A 2 -5.67 21.35 -8.36
C THR A 2 -6.13 19.98 -8.82
N LEU A 3 -6.53 19.12 -7.87
CA LEU A 3 -7.15 17.83 -8.12
C LEU A 3 -8.62 17.97 -7.78
N GLU A 4 -9.51 17.68 -8.73
CA GLU A 4 -10.94 17.57 -8.52
C GLU A 4 -11.39 16.14 -8.82
N ILE A 5 -12.27 15.60 -7.98
CA ILE A 5 -12.76 14.23 -8.13
C ILE A 5 -14.28 14.24 -8.26
N ASN A 6 -14.75 13.67 -9.35
CA ASN A 6 -16.16 13.41 -9.60
C ASN A 6 -16.41 11.90 -9.52
N CYS A 7 -17.55 11.49 -8.98
CA CYS A 7 -17.93 10.08 -8.88
C CYS A 7 -19.43 9.90 -9.07
N SER A 8 -19.84 8.67 -9.36
CA SER A 8 -21.26 8.28 -9.37
C SER A 8 -21.94 8.67 -8.05
N LYS A 9 -23.25 8.96 -8.11
CA LYS A 9 -24.06 9.45 -6.98
C LYS A 9 -23.99 8.58 -5.71
N ASP A 10 -23.84 7.27 -5.89
CA ASP A 10 -23.81 6.24 -4.84
C ASP A 10 -22.43 6.11 -4.19
N ILE A 11 -21.44 6.87 -4.67
CA ILE A 11 -20.09 6.92 -4.13
C ILE A 11 -19.88 8.29 -3.47
N LYS A 12 -19.38 8.27 -2.25
CA LYS A 12 -18.95 9.45 -1.52
C LYS A 12 -17.45 9.42 -1.29
N ILE A 13 -16.83 10.59 -1.21
CA ILE A 13 -15.39 10.75 -1.01
C ILE A 13 -15.16 11.09 0.46
N GLN A 14 -14.44 10.21 1.16
CA GLN A 14 -14.08 10.40 2.58
C GLN A 14 -12.92 11.38 2.72
N GLY A 15 -11.97 11.33 1.79
CA GLY A 15 -10.84 12.24 1.75
C GLY A 15 -9.63 11.64 1.03
N VAL A 16 -8.52 12.36 1.11
CA VAL A 16 -7.27 12.01 0.46
C VAL A 16 -6.14 11.95 1.49
N ILE A 17 -5.30 10.93 1.41
CA ILE A 17 -4.00 10.86 2.09
C ILE A 17 -2.91 11.09 1.05
N GLY A 18 -2.09 12.12 1.25
CA GLY A 18 -1.01 12.50 0.35
C GLY A 18 -0.68 13.99 0.45
N PRO A 19 0.30 14.49 -0.33
CA PRO A 19 0.80 15.86 -0.25
C PRO A 19 -0.16 16.87 -0.90
N CYS A 20 -1.27 17.15 -0.25
CA CYS A 20 -2.28 18.10 -0.70
C CYS A 20 -2.98 18.80 0.48
N THR A 21 -3.78 19.82 0.17
CA THR A 21 -4.63 20.52 1.13
C THR A 21 -6.03 20.65 0.55
N SER A 22 -7.05 20.47 1.40
CA SER A 22 -8.45 20.70 1.01
C SER A 22 -8.69 22.09 0.42
N LEU A 23 -9.50 22.17 -0.64
CA LEU A 23 -10.10 23.42 -1.15
C LEU A 23 -11.53 23.65 -0.61
N GLU A 24 -11.98 22.82 0.34
CA GLU A 24 -13.27 22.92 1.01
C GLU A 24 -14.48 22.96 0.04
N LYS A 25 -14.33 22.40 -1.16
CA LYS A 25 -15.39 22.33 -2.17
C LYS A 25 -16.46 21.35 -1.70
N LYS A 26 -17.55 21.88 -1.17
CA LYS A 26 -18.71 21.09 -0.74
C LYS A 26 -19.48 20.55 -1.95
N GLY A 27 -20.19 19.45 -1.73
CA GLY A 27 -21.03 18.86 -2.75
C GLY A 27 -21.67 17.55 -2.30
N PRO A 28 -22.60 17.01 -3.09
CA PRO A 28 -23.33 15.79 -2.75
C PRO A 28 -22.43 14.56 -2.68
N ASN A 29 -21.21 14.61 -3.24
CA ASN A 29 -20.25 13.51 -3.25
C ASN A 29 -19.28 13.54 -2.07
N VAL A 30 -19.40 14.48 -1.13
CA VAL A 30 -18.59 14.47 0.11
C VAL A 30 -19.21 13.48 1.09
N ALA A 31 -18.40 12.61 1.70
CA ALA A 31 -18.87 11.67 2.71
C ALA A 31 -18.97 12.31 4.11
N ASP A 32 -19.84 11.76 4.95
CA ASP A 32 -19.96 12.18 6.35
C ASP A 32 -18.77 11.68 7.20
N THR A 33 -18.22 10.52 6.86
CA THR A 33 -17.03 9.98 7.51
C THR A 33 -15.78 10.49 6.80
N VAL A 34 -14.89 11.14 7.54
CA VAL A 34 -13.69 11.79 7.01
C VAL A 34 -12.44 10.99 7.34
N ILE A 35 -11.59 10.77 6.33
CA ILE A 35 -10.25 10.18 6.51
C ILE A 35 -9.24 10.98 5.68
N GLY A 36 -8.18 11.46 6.34
CA GLY A 36 -7.18 12.32 5.73
C GLY A 36 -7.71 13.74 5.48
N GLU A 37 -7.23 14.36 4.40
CA GLU A 37 -7.74 15.64 3.91
C GLU A 37 -9.11 15.43 3.26
N GLY A 38 -10.18 15.54 4.04
CA GLY A 38 -11.55 15.32 3.57
C GLY A 38 -12.43 16.56 3.52
N ASN A 39 -13.73 16.37 3.69
CA ASN A 39 -14.75 17.43 3.68
C ASN A 39 -14.77 18.28 2.38
N THR A 40 -14.32 17.71 1.27
CA THR A 40 -14.14 18.37 -0.02
C THR A 40 -14.20 17.37 -1.18
N THR A 41 -14.45 17.85 -2.40
CA THR A 41 -14.21 17.09 -3.65
C THR A 41 -13.05 17.66 -4.47
N ALA A 42 -12.34 18.67 -3.94
CA ALA A 42 -11.21 19.29 -4.60
C ALA A 42 -10.07 19.62 -3.62
N TRP A 43 -8.83 19.45 -4.09
CA TRP A 43 -7.60 19.64 -3.32
C TRP A 43 -6.58 20.47 -4.11
N LYS A 44 -5.82 21.28 -3.38
CA LYS A 44 -4.66 22.01 -3.91
C LYS A 44 -3.39 21.20 -3.68
N MET A 45 -2.53 21.17 -4.68
CA MET A 45 -1.18 20.60 -4.63
C MET A 45 -0.19 21.67 -5.07
N CYS A 46 0.66 22.15 -4.17
CA CYS A 46 1.61 23.23 -4.49
C CYS A 46 2.79 22.76 -5.35
N GLY A 47 3.19 21.50 -5.20
CA GLY A 47 4.16 20.82 -6.05
C GLY A 47 3.70 19.39 -6.32
N LEU A 48 3.92 18.93 -7.54
CA LEU A 48 3.70 17.55 -7.94
C LEU A 48 4.71 17.19 -9.02
N ASP A 49 5.11 15.93 -9.05
CA ASP A 49 5.96 15.34 -10.07
C ASP A 49 5.29 14.07 -10.63
N LYS A 50 6.02 13.33 -11.46
CA LYS A 50 5.49 12.10 -12.08
C LYS A 50 5.36 10.94 -11.10
N SER A 51 6.02 10.98 -9.94
CA SER A 51 5.96 9.91 -8.92
C SER A 51 4.98 10.21 -7.79
N THR A 52 4.48 11.45 -7.69
CA THR A 52 3.52 11.88 -6.67
C THR A 52 2.23 11.06 -6.77
N CYS A 53 1.95 10.29 -5.72
CA CYS A 53 0.76 9.46 -5.59
C CYS A 53 -0.14 9.96 -4.44
N PHE A 54 -1.44 9.70 -4.57
CA PHE A 54 -2.47 9.99 -3.57
C PHE A 54 -3.26 8.73 -3.27
N THR A 55 -3.65 8.53 -2.01
CA THR A 55 -4.67 7.55 -1.64
C THR A 55 -5.99 8.28 -1.49
N VAL A 56 -6.95 7.97 -2.37
CA VAL A 56 -8.32 8.49 -2.28
C VAL A 56 -9.19 7.43 -1.63
N LEU A 57 -9.88 7.80 -0.56
CA LEU A 57 -10.77 6.92 0.19
C LEU A 57 -12.22 7.25 -0.15
N PHE A 58 -12.98 6.20 -0.47
CA PHE A 58 -14.36 6.29 -0.88
C PHE A 58 -15.24 5.51 0.09
N ASP A 59 -16.48 5.98 0.23
CA ASP A 59 -17.56 5.29 0.90
C ASP A 59 -18.66 4.94 -0.11
N VAL A 60 -19.30 3.79 0.06
CA VAL A 60 -20.39 3.34 -0.79
C VAL A 60 -21.69 3.60 -0.04
N SER A 61 -22.47 4.56 -0.55
CA SER A 61 -23.75 4.92 0.03
C SER A 61 -24.78 3.83 -0.25
N SER A 62 -25.34 3.25 0.81
CA SER A 62 -26.34 2.18 0.74
C SER A 62 -27.76 2.68 0.50
N THR A 63 -27.99 4.00 0.50
CA THR A 63 -29.34 4.59 0.55
C THR A 63 -30.10 4.56 -0.77
N ASP A 64 -29.43 4.27 -1.89
CA ASP A 64 -30.05 4.24 -3.23
C ASP A 64 -30.12 2.82 -3.83
N LYS A 65 -30.43 1.80 -3.02
CA LYS A 65 -30.89 0.47 -3.52
C LYS A 65 -32.27 0.54 -4.19
N SER A 66 -32.61 1.63 -4.87
CA SER A 66 -33.74 1.70 -5.80
C SER A 66 -33.33 1.12 -7.15
N ASN A 67 -32.97 -0.16 -7.17
CA ASN A 67 -32.98 -0.92 -8.41
C ASN A 67 -34.45 -1.11 -8.79
N ALA A 68 -35.00 -0.15 -9.54
CA ALA A 68 -36.15 -0.42 -10.39
C ALA A 68 -35.75 -1.60 -11.31
N PRO A 69 -36.55 -2.68 -11.38
CA PRO A 69 -36.22 -3.82 -12.23
C PRO A 69 -36.16 -3.36 -13.69
N GLY A 70 -34.97 -3.33 -14.30
CA GLY A 70 -34.80 -3.06 -15.73
C GLY A 70 -33.66 -2.14 -16.18
N VAL A 71 -32.92 -1.46 -15.29
CA VAL A 71 -31.80 -0.60 -15.73
C VAL A 71 -30.48 -1.38 -15.71
N ALA A 72 -30.14 -1.93 -16.88
CA ALA A 72 -28.91 -2.66 -17.15
C ALA A 72 -27.69 -1.74 -17.33
N ASN A 73 -27.32 -0.96 -16.30
CA ASN A 73 -25.98 -0.38 -16.27
C ASN A 73 -25.38 -0.38 -14.86
N PRO A 74 -24.86 -1.53 -14.40
CA PRO A 74 -24.33 -1.70 -13.05
C PRO A 74 -22.91 -1.14 -12.93
N GLN A 75 -22.56 -0.07 -13.65
CA GLN A 75 -21.20 0.50 -13.60
C GLN A 75 -21.14 1.73 -12.70
N LEU A 76 -20.07 1.81 -11.91
CA LEU A 76 -19.66 3.01 -11.21
C LEU A 76 -18.54 3.70 -11.97
N TYR A 77 -18.51 5.03 -11.86
CA TYR A 77 -17.51 5.87 -12.51
C TYR A 77 -16.82 6.74 -11.47
N LEU A 78 -15.50 6.85 -11.60
CA LEU A 78 -14.64 7.77 -10.87
C LEU A 78 -13.87 8.59 -11.90
N GLN A 79 -13.89 9.91 -11.79
CA GLN A 79 -13.17 10.81 -12.69
C GLN A 79 -12.28 11.75 -11.87
N PHE A 80 -11.01 11.77 -12.21
CA PHE A 80 -9.97 12.57 -11.59
C PHE A 80 -9.54 13.65 -12.58
N LEU A 81 -9.65 14.90 -12.20
CA LEU A 81 -9.27 16.06 -13.00
C LEU A 81 -8.13 16.79 -12.30
N THR A 82 -6.93 16.70 -12.87
CA THR A 82 -5.73 17.36 -12.33
C THR A 82 -5.35 18.53 -13.23
N SER A 83 -5.63 19.75 -12.78
CA SER A 83 -5.19 20.99 -13.42
C SER A 83 -3.83 21.40 -12.85
N TYR A 84 -2.83 21.69 -13.66
CA TYR A 84 -1.51 22.11 -13.20
C TYR A 84 -0.80 22.98 -14.24
N GLN A 85 0.32 23.57 -13.84
CA GLN A 85 1.23 24.26 -14.73
C GLN A 85 2.44 23.36 -14.97
N ASP A 86 2.81 23.12 -16.22
CA ASP A 86 4.04 22.40 -16.55
C ASP A 86 5.28 23.29 -16.34
N PRO A 87 6.50 22.74 -16.40
CA PRO A 87 7.73 23.51 -16.22
C PRO A 87 7.90 24.65 -17.23
N GLU A 88 7.31 24.55 -18.41
CA GLU A 88 7.31 25.56 -19.47
C GLU A 88 6.27 26.68 -19.23
N GLY A 89 5.47 26.57 -18.17
CA GLY A 89 4.50 27.56 -17.76
C GLY A 89 3.11 27.39 -18.39
N LYS A 90 2.88 26.35 -19.17
CA LYS A 90 1.60 26.07 -19.83
C LYS A 90 0.61 25.44 -18.84
N THR A 91 -0.63 25.89 -18.91
CA THR A 91 -1.74 25.28 -18.16
C THR A 91 -2.14 23.96 -18.80
N MET A 92 -2.12 22.90 -18.01
CA MET A 92 -2.41 21.53 -18.39
C MET A 92 -3.61 21.01 -17.58
N LEU A 93 -4.47 20.24 -18.23
CA LEU A 93 -5.53 19.47 -17.58
C LEU A 93 -5.32 18.00 -17.92
N ARG A 94 -5.08 17.18 -16.91
CA ARG A 94 -5.07 15.72 -17.03
C ARG A 94 -6.39 15.18 -16.51
N VAL A 95 -7.07 14.37 -17.31
CA VAL A 95 -8.33 13.72 -16.93
C VAL A 95 -8.14 12.21 -16.98
N THR A 96 -8.45 11.53 -15.87
CA THR A 96 -8.45 10.07 -15.79
C THR A 96 -9.84 9.62 -15.36
N THR A 97 -10.50 8.79 -16.16
CA THR A 97 -11.79 8.20 -15.80
C THR A 97 -11.62 6.68 -15.63
N VAL A 98 -12.06 6.16 -14.50
CA VAL A 98 -12.05 4.74 -14.16
C VAL A 98 -13.49 4.26 -14.00
N THR A 99 -13.80 3.08 -14.51
CA THR A 99 -15.10 2.42 -14.32
C THR A 99 -14.91 1.04 -13.68
N ARG A 100 -15.87 0.63 -12.85
CA ARG A 100 -15.97 -0.73 -12.26
C ARG A 100 -17.43 -1.18 -12.26
N GLN A 101 -17.65 -2.48 -12.18
CA GLN A 101 -19.00 -3.04 -12.03
C GLN A 101 -19.36 -3.14 -10.55
N TRP A 102 -20.62 -2.89 -10.23
CA TRP A 102 -21.23 -3.20 -8.95
C TRP A 102 -21.41 -4.70 -8.83
N VAL A 103 -21.08 -5.24 -7.67
CA VAL A 103 -21.25 -6.65 -7.33
C VAL A 103 -22.21 -6.75 -6.16
N ASP A 104 -23.26 -7.54 -6.30
CA ASP A 104 -24.10 -7.91 -5.17
C ASP A 104 -23.44 -9.05 -4.40
N SER A 105 -22.95 -8.73 -3.20
CA SER A 105 -22.29 -9.71 -2.31
C SER A 105 -23.20 -10.88 -1.92
N ALA A 106 -24.53 -10.74 -2.04
CA ALA A 106 -25.47 -11.83 -1.79
C ALA A 106 -25.51 -12.86 -2.93
N VAL A 107 -25.06 -12.47 -4.14
CA VAL A 107 -25.11 -13.30 -5.35
C VAL A 107 -23.75 -13.91 -5.67
N SER A 108 -22.66 -13.15 -5.53
CA SER A 108 -21.30 -13.65 -5.80
C SER A 108 -20.27 -13.01 -4.88
N SER A 109 -19.79 -13.76 -3.88
CA SER A 109 -18.64 -13.34 -3.07
C SER A 109 -17.32 -13.50 -3.81
N GLU A 110 -17.27 -14.34 -4.85
CA GLU A 110 -16.05 -14.66 -5.59
C GLU A 110 -15.52 -13.46 -6.39
N GLU A 111 -16.40 -12.68 -7.03
CA GLU A 111 -15.99 -11.47 -7.76
C GLU A 111 -15.36 -10.43 -6.83
N LEU A 112 -15.86 -10.32 -5.59
CA LEU A 112 -15.27 -9.44 -4.57
C LEU A 112 -13.90 -9.93 -4.11
N ILE A 113 -13.73 -11.25 -3.99
CA ILE A 113 -12.44 -11.87 -3.64
C ILE A 113 -11.40 -11.58 -4.73
N GLN A 114 -11.78 -11.76 -6.00
CA GLN A 114 -10.89 -11.51 -7.14
C GLN A 114 -10.57 -10.01 -7.33
N GLY A 115 -11.46 -9.12 -6.88
CA GLY A 115 -11.22 -7.69 -6.88
C GLY A 115 -10.31 -7.18 -5.76
N PHE A 116 -9.91 -8.05 -4.81
CA PHE A 116 -9.05 -7.65 -3.69
C PHE A 116 -7.58 -7.60 -4.11
N ASP A 117 -7.00 -6.41 -4.08
CA ASP A 117 -5.58 -6.17 -4.24
C ASP A 117 -4.91 -6.08 -2.86
N GLN A 118 -4.22 -7.16 -2.46
CA GLN A 118 -3.57 -7.26 -1.17
C GLN A 118 -2.38 -6.30 -0.97
N GLU A 119 -1.65 -5.95 -2.02
CA GLU A 119 -0.53 -5.00 -1.91
C GLU A 119 -1.07 -3.58 -1.70
N THR A 120 -2.03 -3.18 -2.52
CA THR A 120 -2.71 -1.89 -2.37
C THR A 120 -3.39 -1.79 -1.01
N ALA A 121 -4.10 -2.84 -0.56
CA ALA A 121 -4.73 -2.87 0.75
C ALA A 121 -3.70 -2.71 1.88
N ALA A 122 -2.56 -3.39 1.80
CA ALA A 122 -1.51 -3.29 2.81
C ALA A 122 -0.92 -1.88 2.90
N VAL A 123 -0.64 -1.26 1.76
CA VAL A 123 -0.13 0.13 1.69
C VAL A 123 -1.18 1.13 2.21
N VAL A 124 -2.44 0.98 1.84
CA VAL A 124 -3.52 1.85 2.33
C VAL A 124 -3.71 1.69 3.85
N MET A 125 -3.63 0.47 4.39
CA MET A 125 -3.67 0.23 5.83
C MET A 125 -2.47 0.88 6.54
N ALA A 126 -1.28 0.85 5.95
CA ALA A 126 -0.11 1.53 6.49
C ALA A 126 -0.30 3.05 6.54
N ARG A 127 -0.82 3.65 5.46
CA ARG A 127 -1.12 5.09 5.38
C ARG A 127 -2.16 5.53 6.40
N ILE A 128 -3.26 4.79 6.53
CA ILE A 128 -4.30 5.06 7.53
C ILE A 128 -3.75 4.91 8.94
N THR A 129 -2.94 3.87 9.20
CA THR A 129 -2.33 3.64 10.51
C THR A 129 -1.41 4.80 10.88
N SER A 130 -0.54 5.22 9.96
CA SER A 130 0.35 6.37 10.11
C SER A 130 -0.43 7.64 10.45
N LEU A 131 -1.50 7.93 9.68
CA LEU A 131 -2.35 9.08 9.92
C LEU A 131 -3.02 9.04 11.30
N LYS A 132 -3.57 7.89 11.69
CA LYS A 132 -4.20 7.72 13.01
C LYS A 132 -3.21 7.92 14.14
N MET A 133 -1.99 7.40 14.00
CA MET A 133 -0.93 7.62 14.99
C MET A 133 -0.51 9.08 15.11
N GLU A 134 -0.66 9.89 14.05
CA GLU A 134 -0.37 11.33 14.09
C GLU A 134 -1.51 12.14 14.69
N MET A 135 -2.76 11.74 14.42
CA MET A 135 -3.95 12.53 14.76
C MET A 135 -4.63 12.13 16.07
N GLU A 136 -4.50 10.87 16.48
CA GLU A 136 -5.22 10.30 17.63
C GLU A 136 -4.26 10.01 18.79
N GLU A 137 -4.38 10.79 19.87
CA GLU A 137 -3.59 10.58 21.08
C GLU A 137 -3.91 9.21 21.73
N GLY A 138 -2.86 8.44 22.07
CA GLY A 138 -3.02 7.12 22.68
C GLY A 138 -3.49 6.01 21.73
N PHE A 139 -3.48 6.25 20.41
CA PHE A 139 -3.87 5.24 19.43
C PHE A 139 -2.95 4.01 19.44
N ASP A 140 -3.51 2.85 19.79
CA ASP A 140 -2.82 1.56 19.75
C ASP A 140 -2.87 0.97 18.33
N ALA A 141 -1.89 1.37 17.52
CA ALA A 141 -1.75 0.95 16.13
C ALA A 141 -1.64 -0.58 15.97
N THR A 142 -0.88 -1.25 16.84
CA THR A 142 -0.66 -2.70 16.74
C THR A 142 -1.97 -3.45 16.96
N ARG A 143 -2.70 -3.11 18.02
CA ARG A 143 -4.00 -3.72 18.30
C ARG A 143 -5.03 -3.40 17.23
N TRP A 144 -5.01 -2.19 16.67
CA TRP A 144 -5.91 -1.80 15.58
C TRP A 144 -5.65 -2.63 14.31
N LEU A 145 -4.38 -2.79 13.92
CA LEU A 145 -3.99 -3.64 12.80
C LEU A 145 -4.39 -5.10 13.02
N ASP A 146 -4.05 -5.66 14.19
CA ASP A 146 -4.34 -7.06 14.52
C ASP A 146 -5.87 -7.34 14.50
N ARG A 147 -6.69 -6.41 15.02
CA ARG A 147 -8.16 -6.55 14.97
C ARG A 147 -8.71 -6.52 13.54
N ASN A 148 -8.18 -5.66 12.67
CA ASN A 148 -8.61 -5.60 11.28
C ASN A 148 -8.16 -6.84 10.49
N LEU A 149 -6.95 -7.33 10.74
CA LEU A 149 -6.46 -8.57 10.15
C LEU A 149 -7.33 -9.77 10.56
N ILE A 150 -7.64 -9.91 11.85
CA ILE A 150 -8.51 -10.99 12.33
C ILE A 150 -9.89 -10.90 11.66
N ARG A 151 -10.49 -9.71 11.58
CA ARG A 151 -11.80 -9.53 10.90
C ARG A 151 -11.75 -9.95 9.44
N LEU A 152 -10.70 -9.59 8.71
CA LEU A 152 -10.51 -9.99 7.31
C LEU A 152 -10.37 -11.51 7.20
N CYS A 153 -9.49 -12.11 7.99
CA CYS A 153 -9.26 -13.56 8.00
C CYS A 153 -10.51 -14.35 8.42
N SER A 154 -11.29 -13.86 9.39
CA SER A 154 -12.55 -14.48 9.79
C SER A 154 -13.64 -14.36 8.72
N LYS A 155 -13.63 -13.30 7.91
CA LYS A 155 -14.62 -13.08 6.86
C LYS A 155 -14.31 -13.83 5.57
N PHE A 156 -13.05 -13.91 5.19
CA PHE A 156 -12.62 -14.43 3.88
C PHE A 156 -11.76 -15.71 3.95
N GLY A 157 -11.41 -16.17 5.16
CA GLY A 157 -10.69 -17.43 5.36
C GLY A 157 -11.63 -18.63 5.45
N ASN A 158 -11.14 -19.78 5.02
CA ASN A 158 -11.81 -21.06 5.19
C ASN A 158 -11.20 -21.78 6.40
N TYR A 159 -12.03 -22.14 7.37
CA TYR A 159 -11.59 -22.86 8.57
C TYR A 159 -12.76 -23.57 9.24
N ARG A 160 -12.42 -24.60 10.00
CA ARG A 160 -13.34 -25.23 10.96
C ARG A 160 -13.18 -24.53 12.30
N LYS A 161 -14.31 -24.30 12.96
CA LYS A 161 -14.31 -23.69 14.30
C LYS A 161 -13.49 -24.57 15.25
N ASP A 162 -12.69 -23.92 16.09
CA ASP A 162 -11.86 -24.54 17.12
C ASP A 162 -10.75 -25.49 16.58
N ASP A 163 -10.43 -25.43 15.27
CA ASP A 163 -9.33 -26.17 14.63
C ASP A 163 -8.41 -25.21 13.85
N PRO A 164 -7.36 -24.64 14.49
CA PRO A 164 -6.44 -23.71 13.84
C PRO A 164 -5.69 -24.29 12.64
N SER A 165 -5.48 -25.61 12.60
CA SER A 165 -4.73 -26.28 11.51
C SER A 165 -5.50 -26.31 10.19
N SER A 166 -6.82 -26.11 10.24
CA SER A 166 -7.68 -26.06 9.05
C SER A 166 -7.69 -24.73 8.32
N PHE A 167 -7.08 -23.69 8.90
CA PHE A 167 -7.17 -22.34 8.36
C PHE A 167 -6.42 -22.20 7.04
N THR A 168 -7.12 -21.72 6.01
CA THR A 168 -6.57 -21.42 4.69
C THR A 168 -7.13 -20.11 4.16
N LEU A 169 -6.33 -19.42 3.33
CA LEU A 169 -6.72 -18.19 2.66
C LEU A 169 -6.67 -18.38 1.14
N ASN A 170 -7.59 -17.74 0.44
CA ASN A 170 -7.52 -17.61 -1.02
C ASN A 170 -6.21 -16.88 -1.40
N PRO A 171 -5.55 -17.26 -2.51
CA PRO A 171 -4.32 -16.60 -2.99
C PRO A 171 -4.39 -15.06 -3.11
N CYS A 172 -5.58 -14.50 -3.35
CA CYS A 172 -5.79 -13.05 -3.38
C CYS A 172 -5.52 -12.38 -2.03
N PHE A 173 -5.59 -13.12 -0.92
CA PHE A 173 -5.39 -12.63 0.45
C PHE A 173 -4.15 -13.21 1.14
N SER A 174 -3.47 -14.20 0.55
CA SER A 174 -2.49 -15.03 1.26
C SER A 174 -1.25 -14.29 1.73
N LEU A 175 -0.86 -13.20 1.04
CA LEU A 175 0.28 -12.36 1.42
C LEU A 175 -0.11 -11.23 2.38
N PHE A 176 -1.40 -10.87 2.46
CA PHE A 176 -1.87 -9.79 3.32
C PHE A 176 -1.48 -9.96 4.81
N PRO A 177 -1.60 -11.16 5.43
CA PRO A 177 -1.09 -11.37 6.79
C PRO A 177 0.41 -11.15 6.93
N GLN A 178 1.21 -11.50 5.91
CA GLN A 178 2.66 -11.29 5.91
C GLN A 178 2.98 -9.79 5.86
N PHE A 179 2.27 -9.02 5.03
CA PHE A 179 2.39 -7.56 5.02
C PHE A 179 2.04 -6.95 6.38
N MET A 180 0.94 -7.37 7.02
CA MET A 180 0.57 -6.87 8.35
C MET A 180 1.60 -7.25 9.43
N PHE A 181 2.17 -8.45 9.35
CA PHE A 181 3.26 -8.89 10.22
C PHE A 181 4.51 -8.01 10.10
N ASN A 182 4.86 -7.59 8.88
CA ASN A 182 5.98 -6.67 8.65
C ASN A 182 5.62 -5.23 9.05
N LEU A 183 4.44 -4.74 8.66
CA LEU A 183 3.96 -3.40 8.97
C LEU A 183 3.95 -3.11 10.48
N ARG A 184 3.39 -4.00 11.31
CA ARG A 184 3.28 -3.79 12.77
C ARG A 184 4.63 -3.69 13.49
N ARG A 185 5.70 -4.19 12.86
CA ARG A 185 7.09 -4.14 13.36
C ARG A 185 7.96 -3.11 12.63
N SER A 186 7.44 -2.51 11.57
CA SER A 186 8.15 -1.50 10.77
C SER A 186 8.31 -0.19 11.55
N GLN A 187 9.25 0.63 11.10
CA GLN A 187 9.49 1.98 11.61
C GLN A 187 8.29 2.94 11.47
N PHE A 188 7.28 2.60 10.66
CA PHE A 188 6.05 3.38 10.56
C PHE A 188 5.18 3.27 11.83
N VAL A 189 5.23 2.11 12.51
CA VAL A 189 4.45 1.79 13.70
C VAL A 189 5.32 1.79 14.96
N GLN A 190 6.47 1.12 14.91
CA GLN A 190 7.43 1.08 16.02
C GLN A 190 8.41 2.25 15.87
N VAL A 191 7.97 3.43 16.31
CA VAL A 191 8.75 4.68 16.18
C VAL A 191 9.90 4.78 17.19
N PHE A 192 9.90 3.95 18.24
CA PHE A 192 11.02 3.84 19.17
C PHE A 192 12.26 3.33 18.44
N ASN A 193 13.44 3.91 18.73
CA ASN A 193 14.71 3.79 17.98
C ASN A 193 14.84 4.66 16.72
N ASN A 194 13.84 5.49 16.40
CA ASN A 194 13.98 6.56 15.41
C ASN A 194 13.86 7.92 16.10
N SER A 195 14.54 8.92 15.56
CA SER A 195 14.28 10.31 15.91
C SER A 195 12.89 10.74 15.39
N PRO A 196 12.29 11.81 15.96
CA PRO A 196 11.05 12.38 15.44
C PRO A 196 11.16 12.76 13.95
N ASP A 197 12.30 13.32 13.54
CA ASP A 197 12.56 13.76 12.17
C ASP A 197 12.66 12.59 11.19
N GLU A 198 13.33 11.49 11.57
CA GLU A 198 13.37 10.26 10.77
C GLU A 198 11.97 9.66 10.60
N THR A 199 11.18 9.63 11.68
CA THR A 199 9.80 9.15 11.63
C THR A 199 8.96 9.98 10.67
N ALA A 200 9.06 11.31 10.73
CA ALA A 200 8.38 12.22 9.82
C ALA A 200 8.84 12.00 8.36
N TYR A 201 10.14 11.83 8.14
CA TYR A 201 10.71 11.55 6.81
C TYR A 201 10.16 10.26 6.20
N PHE A 202 10.16 9.16 6.96
CA PHE A 202 9.64 7.88 6.48
C PHE A 202 8.15 7.98 6.15
N ARG A 203 7.34 8.57 7.03
CA ARG A 203 5.89 8.72 6.83
C ARG A 203 5.55 9.64 5.67
N MET A 204 6.30 10.73 5.48
CA MET A 204 6.19 11.59 4.30
C MET A 204 6.37 10.79 3.01
N LEU A 205 7.41 9.94 2.94
CA LEU A 205 7.67 9.10 1.77
C LEU A 205 6.57 8.05 1.55
N LEU A 206 6.14 7.36 2.61
CA LEU A 206 5.03 6.41 2.56
C LEU A 206 3.76 7.03 1.94
N ASN A 207 3.48 8.30 2.25
CA ASN A 207 2.28 9.01 1.82
C ASN A 207 2.35 9.58 0.39
N ARG A 208 3.55 9.70 -0.21
CA ARG A 208 3.72 10.24 -1.58
C ARG A 208 4.11 9.21 -2.64
N GLU A 209 4.67 8.07 -2.24
CA GLU A 209 5.19 7.06 -3.18
C GLU A 209 4.10 6.18 -3.79
N ASN A 210 4.44 5.47 -4.87
CA ASN A 210 3.51 4.52 -5.49
C ASN A 210 3.35 3.23 -4.64
N ILE A 211 2.39 2.37 -5.03
CA ILE A 211 2.10 1.13 -4.30
C ILE A 211 3.33 0.21 -4.24
N THR A 212 4.03 0.03 -5.36
CA THR A 212 5.21 -0.86 -5.43
C THR A 212 6.32 -0.43 -4.48
N ASN A 213 6.69 0.84 -4.49
CA ASN A 213 7.72 1.41 -3.60
C ASN A 213 7.27 1.33 -2.13
N ALA A 214 6.02 1.71 -1.84
CA ALA A 214 5.49 1.64 -0.48
C ALA A 214 5.39 0.19 0.05
N ALA A 215 5.08 -0.78 -0.82
CA ALA A 215 5.07 -2.20 -0.46
C ALA A 215 6.48 -2.68 -0.06
N VAL A 216 7.52 -2.26 -0.78
CA VAL A 216 8.93 -2.54 -0.41
C VAL A 216 9.32 -1.87 0.91
N MET A 217 8.84 -0.66 1.19
CA MET A 217 9.07 -0.02 2.50
C MET A 217 8.46 -0.81 3.65
N ILE A 218 7.30 -1.44 3.44
CA ILE A 218 6.60 -2.25 4.45
C ILE A 218 7.27 -3.61 4.59
N GLN A 219 7.54 -4.28 3.46
CA GLN A 219 8.15 -5.59 3.37
C GLN A 219 9.37 -5.51 2.44
N PRO A 220 10.56 -5.27 3.01
CA PRO A 220 11.81 -5.22 2.24
C PRO A 220 12.02 -6.47 1.40
N SER A 221 12.59 -6.30 0.22
CA SER A 221 12.93 -7.41 -0.66
C SER A 221 14.31 -7.94 -0.32
N LEU A 222 14.47 -9.26 -0.34
CA LEU A 222 15.75 -9.92 -0.13
C LEU A 222 16.04 -10.83 -1.33
N ILE A 223 17.15 -10.60 -2.01
CA ILE A 223 17.59 -11.41 -3.15
C ILE A 223 18.85 -12.16 -2.74
N SER A 224 18.86 -13.47 -2.99
CA SER A 224 19.99 -14.35 -2.73
C SER A 224 20.74 -14.66 -4.02
N TYR A 225 22.06 -14.53 -3.96
CA TYR A 225 23.01 -14.88 -5.01
C TYR A 225 23.87 -16.04 -4.52
N SER A 226 24.02 -17.06 -5.36
CA SER A 226 24.86 -18.24 -5.10
C SER A 226 25.52 -18.70 -6.39
N PHE A 227 26.52 -19.58 -6.31
CA PHE A 227 27.18 -20.13 -7.51
C PHE A 227 26.28 -21.07 -8.31
N ASN A 228 25.42 -21.81 -7.62
CA ASN A 228 24.68 -22.93 -8.22
C ASN A 228 23.27 -22.52 -8.68
N SER A 229 22.90 -21.24 -8.55
CA SER A 229 21.59 -20.74 -8.94
C SER A 229 21.68 -19.32 -9.45
N LEU A 230 20.75 -18.95 -10.34
CA LEU A 230 20.51 -17.54 -10.66
C LEU A 230 20.02 -16.78 -9.40
N PRO A 231 20.12 -15.43 -9.40
CA PRO A 231 19.58 -14.62 -8.33
C PRO A 231 18.09 -14.89 -8.13
N GLN A 232 17.69 -15.14 -6.89
CA GLN A 232 16.31 -15.49 -6.57
C GLN A 232 15.83 -14.80 -5.29
N PRO A 233 14.53 -14.48 -5.18
CA PRO A 233 13.95 -13.97 -3.95
C PRO A 233 14.17 -14.95 -2.79
N ALA A 234 14.54 -14.42 -1.63
CA ALA A 234 14.68 -15.15 -0.39
C ALA A 234 13.68 -14.62 0.64
N LEU A 235 13.30 -15.46 1.59
CA LEU A 235 12.47 -15.02 2.71
C LEU A 235 13.27 -14.06 3.60
N LEU A 236 12.62 -13.02 4.12
CA LEU A 236 13.22 -12.11 5.08
C LEU A 236 13.30 -12.78 6.47
N ASP A 237 14.15 -13.80 6.56
CA ASP A 237 14.34 -14.69 7.71
C ASP A 237 15.84 -14.96 7.89
N VAL A 238 16.26 -15.23 9.13
CA VAL A 238 17.61 -15.68 9.48
C VAL A 238 17.97 -16.96 8.73
N ALA A 239 16.99 -17.83 8.45
CA ALA A 239 17.19 -19.05 7.65
C ALA A 239 17.73 -18.78 6.23
N SER A 240 17.55 -17.57 5.69
CA SER A 240 18.09 -17.18 4.38
C SER A 240 19.57 -16.80 4.42
N ILE A 241 20.15 -16.59 5.61
CA ILE A 241 21.55 -16.23 5.80
C ILE A 241 22.41 -17.49 5.73
N SER A 242 23.34 -17.53 4.77
CA SER A 242 24.29 -18.64 4.59
C SER A 242 25.72 -18.13 4.37
N ALA A 243 26.72 -18.95 4.68
CA ALA A 243 28.13 -18.60 4.56
C ALA A 243 28.58 -18.46 3.09
N ASP A 244 27.94 -19.16 2.18
CA ASP A 244 28.28 -19.29 0.75
C ASP A 244 27.40 -18.43 -0.18
N ARG A 245 26.65 -17.48 0.38
CA ARG A 245 25.72 -16.62 -0.38
C ARG A 245 26.04 -15.15 -0.24
N ILE A 246 25.67 -14.37 -1.25
CA ILE A 246 25.54 -12.91 -1.14
C ILE A 246 24.04 -12.60 -1.07
N LEU A 247 23.66 -11.71 -0.16
CA LEU A 247 22.28 -11.24 -0.04
C LEU A 247 22.22 -9.75 -0.37
N LEU A 248 21.23 -9.36 -1.16
CA LEU A 248 20.87 -7.96 -1.44
C LEU A 248 19.52 -7.68 -0.77
N LEU A 249 19.54 -6.86 0.27
CA LEU A 249 18.34 -6.33 0.91
C LEU A 249 18.05 -4.95 0.35
N ASP A 250 16.86 -4.77 -0.23
CA ASP A 250 16.32 -3.47 -0.60
C ASP A 250 15.12 -3.14 0.30
N SER A 251 15.29 -2.11 1.11
CA SER A 251 14.29 -1.59 2.05
C SER A 251 13.69 -0.25 1.61
N TYR A 252 13.88 0.12 0.33
CA TYR A 252 13.61 1.43 -0.26
C TYR A 252 14.50 2.56 0.29
N PHE A 253 14.61 2.71 1.61
CA PHE A 253 15.43 3.74 2.25
C PHE A 253 16.92 3.39 2.24
N SER A 254 17.25 2.10 2.19
CA SER A 254 18.62 1.62 2.15
C SER A 254 18.73 0.33 1.34
N ILE A 255 19.88 0.19 0.69
CA ILE A 255 20.31 -1.05 0.02
C ILE A 255 21.48 -1.61 0.82
N VAL A 256 21.36 -2.86 1.26
CA VAL A 256 22.39 -3.56 2.04
C VAL A 256 22.84 -4.79 1.28
N ILE A 257 24.14 -4.88 1.02
CA ILE A 257 24.77 -6.07 0.45
C ILE A 257 25.50 -6.82 1.56
N PHE A 258 24.97 -7.97 1.92
CA PHE A 258 25.58 -8.87 2.90
C PHE A 258 26.36 -9.97 2.19
N HIS A 259 27.60 -10.19 2.62
CA HIS A 259 28.44 -11.28 2.13
C HIS A 259 28.53 -12.35 3.22
N GLY A 260 28.12 -13.57 2.90
CA GLY A 260 28.33 -14.73 3.76
C GLY A 260 29.80 -14.93 4.12
N MET A 261 30.06 -15.58 5.25
CA MET A 261 31.41 -15.73 5.81
C MET A 261 32.44 -16.25 4.79
N THR A 262 32.10 -17.29 4.02
CA THR A 262 32.99 -17.88 3.01
C THR A 262 33.22 -16.91 1.85
N ILE A 263 32.16 -16.25 1.37
CA ILE A 263 32.28 -15.23 0.30
C ILE A 263 33.15 -14.05 0.74
N ALA A 264 32.97 -13.58 1.98
CA ALA A 264 33.76 -12.50 2.54
C ALA A 264 35.25 -12.89 2.64
N GLN A 265 35.55 -14.12 3.06
CA GLN A 265 36.93 -14.65 3.07
C GLN A 265 37.53 -14.67 1.67
N TRP A 266 36.80 -15.19 0.68
CA TRP A 266 37.28 -15.22 -0.70
C TRP A 266 37.51 -13.82 -1.26
N ARG A 267 36.61 -12.89 -0.98
CA ARG A 267 36.76 -11.49 -1.38
C ARG A 267 38.01 -10.85 -0.78
N ASN A 268 38.30 -11.11 0.49
CA ASN A 268 39.47 -10.58 1.19
C ASN A 268 40.79 -11.20 0.71
N MET A 269 40.77 -12.47 0.30
CA MET A 269 41.92 -13.12 -0.34
C MET A 269 42.16 -12.64 -1.79
N GLY A 270 41.23 -11.87 -2.36
CA GLY A 270 41.39 -11.27 -3.68
C GLY A 270 41.18 -12.26 -4.83
N TYR A 271 40.47 -13.37 -4.63
CA TYR A 271 40.21 -14.36 -5.69
C TYR A 271 39.55 -13.73 -6.92
N GLN A 272 38.68 -12.73 -6.73
CA GLN A 272 38.03 -11.98 -7.82
C GLN A 272 39.00 -11.25 -8.76
N ASN A 273 40.25 -11.01 -8.35
CA ASN A 273 41.27 -10.36 -9.18
C ASN A 273 42.16 -11.36 -9.93
N GLN A 274 42.01 -12.66 -9.66
CA GLN A 274 42.81 -13.71 -10.29
C GLN A 274 42.16 -14.12 -11.63
N PRO A 275 42.96 -14.35 -12.69
CA PRO A 275 42.42 -14.69 -14.01
C PRO A 275 41.65 -16.02 -14.03
N GLU A 276 41.99 -16.96 -13.15
CA GLU A 276 41.34 -18.27 -13.02
C GLU A 276 39.87 -18.20 -12.56
N HIS A 277 39.48 -17.06 -11.97
CA HIS A 277 38.13 -16.81 -11.45
C HIS A 277 37.36 -15.74 -12.25
N GLN A 278 37.88 -15.35 -13.42
CA GLN A 278 37.09 -14.57 -14.38
C GLN A 278 36.12 -15.52 -15.10
N VAL A 279 34.83 -15.19 -15.05
CA VAL A 279 33.76 -15.87 -15.80
C VAL A 279 33.66 -15.28 -17.19
#